data_AF-A0A292RXD7-F1
#
_entry.id   AF-A0A292RXD7-F1
#
_cell.length_a   1.000
_cell.length_b   1.000
_cell.length_c   1.000
_cell.angle_alpha   90.00
_cell.angle_beta   90.00
_cell.angle_gamma   90.00
#
_symmetry.space_group_name_H-M   'P 1'
#
loop_
_entity.id
_entity.type
_entity.pdbx_description
1 polymer ?
#
loop_
_entity_poly.entity_id
_entity_poly.type
_entity_poly.pdbx_seq_one_letter_code
_entity_poly.pdbx_strand_id
1 'polypeptide(L)'
;MKQMQKYLYFALLALFFLLGLTLRAKLYIASNVFSDDECRLVLSILNKNIWESFLFLGSAQSAPPLFIFCTKMITAVFGFSEHAAKFIPFVSSVAAIYFFYKCCTQYFKKNYTRLAAVFIFAICQPLIAFSSIFKQYSTDVLIACICLYYFPKIKEFDRKKLIITGVGICILPFISLPSLFFIGAFLLKNFKNTFKLLLPLAATMILYYFFNLAPAKLDLDTHFPNYWNDGFFGFSFSDFLRFLVLNIKFYFVPNTFSLPAIILFIWGICLFIREKCSYILLSLLLVFMA
;
A
#
# COMPACT_ATOMS: atom_id res chain seq x y z
N MET A 1 35.68 17.56 -7.37
CA MET A 1 34.39 18.00 -6.76
C MET A 1 33.19 17.13 -7.14
N LYS A 2 32.86 16.91 -8.43
CA LYS A 2 31.68 16.10 -8.84
C LYS A 2 31.69 14.64 -8.33
N GLN A 3 32.86 14.01 -8.28
CA GLN A 3 33.00 12.63 -7.81
C GLN A 3 32.77 12.50 -6.29
N MET A 4 33.29 13.44 -5.50
CA MET A 4 33.06 13.52 -4.05
C MET A 4 31.57 13.72 -3.71
N GLN A 5 30.87 14.58 -4.47
CA GLN A 5 29.42 14.76 -4.33
C GLN A 5 28.63 13.48 -4.65
N LYS A 6 29.08 12.69 -5.63
CA LYS A 6 28.48 11.39 -5.95
C LYS A 6 28.66 10.39 -4.80
N TYR A 7 29.86 10.28 -4.24
CA TYR A 7 30.10 9.38 -3.09
C TYR A 7 29.29 9.80 -1.87
N LEU A 8 29.28 11.09 -1.54
CA LEU A 8 28.48 11.62 -0.43
C LEU A 8 26.99 11.30 -0.60
N TYR A 9 26.45 11.44 -1.82
CA TYR A 9 25.06 11.09 -2.11
C TYR A 9 24.73 9.63 -1.79
N PHE A 10 25.57 8.69 -2.24
CA PHE A 10 25.35 7.26 -1.97
C PHE A 10 25.61 6.90 -0.50
N ALA A 11 26.58 7.54 0.15
CA ALA A 11 26.83 7.37 1.58
C ALA A 11 25.61 7.81 2.42
N LEU A 12 25.01 8.96 2.09
CA LEU A 12 23.78 9.42 2.75
C LEU A 12 22.59 8.49 2.48
N LEU A 13 22.43 8.00 1.26
CA LEU A 13 21.38 7.00 0.96
C LEU A 13 21.57 5.72 1.76
N ALA A 14 22.81 5.20 1.85
CA ALA A 14 23.13 4.02 2.63
C ALA A 14 22.83 4.26 4.12
N LEU A 15 23.22 5.42 4.66
CA LEU A 15 22.91 5.82 6.02
C LEU A 15 21.40 5.86 6.29
N PHE A 16 20.60 6.46 5.40
CA PHE A 16 19.15 6.52 5.57
C PHE A 16 18.48 5.16 5.46
N PHE A 17 18.98 4.29 4.57
CA PHE A 17 18.50 2.92 4.45
C PHE A 17 18.83 2.12 5.72
N LEU A 18 20.07 2.21 6.22
CA LEU A 18 20.50 1.56 7.45
C LEU A 18 19.69 2.05 8.66
N LEU A 19 19.45 3.36 8.76
CA LEU A 19 18.60 3.93 9.81
C LEU A 19 17.18 3.35 9.73
N GLY A 20 16.55 3.38 8.56
CA GLY A 20 15.20 2.86 8.35
C GLY A 20 15.10 1.34 8.62
N LEU A 21 16.11 0.57 8.22
CA LEU A 21 16.24 -0.86 8.50
C LEU A 21 16.36 -1.10 10.01
N THR A 22 17.25 -0.38 10.69
CA THR A 22 17.52 -0.57 12.13
C THR A 22 16.27 -0.29 12.96
N LEU A 23 15.55 0.79 12.66
CA LEU A 23 14.32 1.15 13.37
C LEU A 23 13.23 0.06 13.21
N ARG A 24 13.05 -0.47 12.00
CA ARG A 24 12.08 -1.55 11.71
C ARG A 24 12.51 -2.87 12.33
N ALA A 25 13.79 -3.21 12.21
CA ALA A 25 14.35 -4.44 12.78
C ALA A 25 14.23 -4.45 14.31
N LYS A 26 14.46 -3.31 14.98
CA LYS A 26 14.27 -3.20 16.42
C LYS A 26 12.84 -3.55 16.84
N LEU A 27 11.83 -3.05 16.13
CA LEU A 27 10.43 -3.37 16.43
C LEU A 27 10.07 -4.82 16.09
N TYR A 28 10.56 -5.33 14.96
CA TYR A 28 10.35 -6.71 14.55
C TYR A 28 10.96 -7.71 15.55
N ILE A 29 12.20 -7.45 15.99
CA ILE A 29 12.89 -8.30 16.98
C ILE A 29 12.18 -8.23 18.33
N ALA A 30 11.76 -7.04 18.77
CA ALA A 30 11.01 -6.85 20.01
C ALA A 30 9.68 -7.63 20.00
N SER A 31 9.10 -7.86 18.82
CA SER A 31 7.95 -8.73 18.58
C SER A 31 6.82 -8.54 19.58
N ASN A 32 6.29 -7.32 19.60
CA ASN A 32 5.15 -6.96 20.44
C ASN A 32 4.02 -7.99 20.31
N VAL A 33 3.34 -8.27 21.41
CA VAL A 33 2.16 -9.13 21.44
C VAL A 33 1.11 -8.67 20.42
N PHE A 34 0.35 -9.62 19.89
CA PHE A 34 -0.72 -9.31 18.94
C PHE A 34 -1.80 -8.45 19.60
N SER A 35 -2.23 -7.41 18.87
CA SER A 35 -3.49 -6.72 19.15
C SER A 35 -4.70 -7.63 18.89
N ASP A 36 -5.88 -7.25 19.38
CA ASP A 36 -7.14 -7.98 19.10
C ASP A 36 -7.35 -8.22 17.59
N ASP A 37 -7.09 -7.19 16.79
CA ASP A 37 -7.26 -7.25 15.34
C ASP A 37 -6.24 -8.19 14.67
N GLU A 38 -5.01 -8.28 15.19
CA GLU A 38 -4.02 -9.28 14.74
C GLU A 38 -4.41 -10.69 15.18
N CYS A 39 -4.92 -10.87 16.41
CA CYS A 39 -5.38 -12.16 16.94
C CYS A 39 -6.49 -12.77 16.07
N ARG A 40 -7.44 -11.95 15.61
CA ARG A 40 -8.50 -12.42 14.69
C ARG A 40 -7.93 -12.94 13.37
N LEU A 41 -6.87 -12.30 12.85
CA LEU A 41 -6.20 -12.78 11.64
C LEU A 41 -5.37 -14.04 11.92
N VAL A 42 -4.76 -14.15 13.11
CA VAL A 42 -4.08 -15.36 13.58
C VAL A 42 -5.03 -16.56 13.60
N LEU A 43 -6.29 -16.40 14.02
CA LEU A 43 -7.28 -17.49 13.96
C LEU A 43 -7.46 -18.03 12.53
N SER A 44 -7.37 -17.18 11.51
CA SER A 44 -7.40 -17.61 10.11
C SER A 44 -6.15 -18.39 9.71
N ILE A 45 -4.98 -18.02 10.24
CA ILE A 45 -3.74 -18.77 10.03
C ILE A 45 -3.83 -20.16 10.66
N LEU A 46 -4.32 -20.25 11.89
CA LEU A 46 -4.36 -21.50 12.67
C LEU A 46 -5.47 -22.46 12.24
N ASN A 47 -6.69 -21.96 11.99
CA ASN A 47 -7.88 -22.81 11.85
C ASN A 47 -8.16 -23.23 10.41
N LYS A 48 -7.63 -22.53 9.42
CA LYS A 48 -7.88 -22.83 8.01
C LYS A 48 -6.83 -23.78 7.43
N ASN A 49 -7.09 -24.38 6.28
CA ASN A 49 -6.02 -24.92 5.45
C ASN A 49 -5.35 -23.81 4.61
N ILE A 50 -4.35 -24.17 3.80
CA ILE A 50 -3.59 -23.20 3.02
C ILE A 50 -4.39 -22.59 1.85
N TRP A 51 -5.22 -23.38 1.18
CA TRP A 51 -6.00 -22.96 0.01
C TRP A 51 -7.19 -22.09 0.39
N GLU A 52 -7.72 -22.28 1.59
CA GLU A 52 -8.74 -21.42 2.18
C GLU A 52 -8.29 -19.98 2.40
N SER A 53 -7.00 -19.66 2.25
CA SER A 53 -6.49 -18.28 2.22
C SER A 53 -7.10 -17.45 1.08
N PHE A 54 -7.61 -18.09 0.02
CA PHE A 54 -8.30 -17.43 -1.08
C PHE A 54 -9.80 -17.26 -0.87
N LEU A 55 -10.35 -17.89 0.15
CA LEU A 55 -11.75 -17.78 0.54
C LEU A 55 -11.90 -16.78 1.68
N PHE A 56 -13.15 -16.47 2.00
CA PHE A 56 -13.52 -15.69 3.18
C PHE A 56 -12.77 -16.15 4.44
N LEU A 57 -12.24 -15.22 5.25
CA LEU A 57 -11.35 -15.51 6.38
C LEU A 57 -12.09 -15.74 7.72
N GLY A 58 -13.27 -15.18 7.93
CA GLY A 58 -13.96 -15.25 9.22
C GLY A 58 -13.42 -14.27 10.26
N SER A 59 -14.05 -14.27 11.44
CA SER A 59 -13.68 -13.45 12.60
C SER A 59 -13.62 -11.94 12.30
N ALA A 60 -14.50 -11.47 11.43
CA ALA A 60 -14.58 -10.08 10.99
C ALA A 60 -13.25 -9.57 10.40
N GLN A 61 -12.58 -10.41 9.60
CA GLN A 61 -11.31 -10.09 8.94
C GLN A 61 -11.41 -10.08 7.43
N SER A 62 -10.63 -9.19 6.83
CA SER A 62 -10.38 -9.14 5.40
C SER A 62 -8.92 -8.81 5.15
N ALA A 63 -8.28 -9.60 4.30
CA ALA A 63 -6.91 -9.40 3.88
C ALA A 63 -6.70 -9.93 2.45
N PRO A 64 -5.71 -9.41 1.70
CA PRO A 64 -5.37 -9.95 0.39
C PRO A 64 -5.01 -11.44 0.47
N PRO A 65 -5.62 -12.31 -0.36
CA PRO A 65 -5.39 -13.76 -0.28
C PRO A 65 -3.93 -14.21 -0.33
N LEU A 66 -3.10 -13.63 -1.20
CA LEU A 66 -1.70 -14.00 -1.32
C LEU A 66 -0.88 -13.55 -0.11
N PHE A 67 -1.30 -12.48 0.58
CA PHE A 67 -0.67 -12.10 1.85
C PHE A 67 -0.88 -13.18 2.92
N ILE A 68 -2.10 -13.72 3.03
CA ILE A 68 -2.45 -14.78 3.98
C ILE A 68 -1.79 -16.11 3.57
N PHE A 69 -1.88 -16.49 2.30
CA PHE A 69 -1.26 -17.69 1.77
C PHE A 69 0.25 -17.73 2.06
N CYS A 70 0.97 -16.64 1.74
CA CYS A 70 2.40 -16.57 1.98
C CYS A 70 2.73 -16.56 3.48
N THR A 71 1.94 -15.87 4.32
CA THR A 71 2.17 -15.89 5.77
C THR A 71 2.01 -17.31 6.31
N LYS A 72 1.00 -18.04 5.83
CA LYS A 72 0.74 -19.42 6.22
C LYS A 72 1.85 -20.38 5.79
N MET A 73 2.43 -20.17 4.62
CA MET A 73 3.63 -20.90 4.19
C MET A 73 4.80 -20.66 5.14
N ILE A 74 5.04 -19.41 5.54
CA ILE A 74 6.11 -19.05 6.47
C ILE A 74 5.88 -19.70 7.84
N THR A 75 4.67 -19.60 8.40
CA THR A 75 4.36 -20.20 9.71
C THR A 75 4.34 -21.73 9.66
N ALA A 76 4.04 -22.34 8.51
CA ALA A 76 4.15 -23.79 8.32
C ALA A 76 5.60 -24.28 8.29
N VAL A 77 6.51 -23.51 7.67
CA VAL A 77 7.94 -23.88 7.55
C VAL A 77 8.73 -23.60 8.82
N PHE A 78 8.51 -22.44 9.44
CA PHE A 78 9.28 -21.99 10.61
C PHE A 78 8.58 -22.25 11.96
N GLY A 79 7.37 -22.80 11.94
CA GLY A 79 6.49 -22.87 13.10
C GLY A 79 5.73 -21.57 13.33
N PHE A 80 4.55 -21.68 13.94
CA PHE A 80 3.76 -20.50 14.29
C PHE A 80 4.43 -19.74 15.45
N SER A 81 4.72 -18.46 15.21
CA SER A 81 5.23 -17.50 16.18
C SER A 81 4.87 -16.07 15.72
N GLU A 82 4.99 -15.10 16.61
CA GLU A 82 4.80 -13.69 16.30
C GLU A 82 5.77 -13.22 15.21
N HIS A 83 7.04 -13.60 15.30
CA HIS A 83 8.05 -13.28 14.28
C HIS A 83 7.68 -13.86 12.91
N ALA A 84 7.23 -15.12 12.86
CA ALA A 84 6.84 -15.77 11.61
C ALA A 84 5.62 -15.08 10.98
N ALA A 85 4.59 -14.76 11.77
CA ALA A 85 3.40 -14.04 11.28
C ALA A 85 3.73 -12.61 10.81
N LYS A 86 4.67 -11.93 11.49
CA LYS A 86 5.07 -10.54 11.20
C LYS A 86 6.19 -10.43 10.16
N PHE A 87 6.69 -11.55 9.63
CA PHE A 87 7.82 -11.58 8.71
C PHE A 87 7.54 -10.83 7.40
N ILE A 88 6.37 -11.08 6.78
CA ILE A 88 6.00 -10.40 5.53
C ILE A 88 5.89 -8.88 5.75
N PRO A 89 5.14 -8.37 6.76
CA PRO A 89 5.13 -6.94 7.07
C PRO A 89 6.53 -6.33 7.20
N PHE A 90 7.44 -7.00 7.93
CA PHE A 90 8.80 -6.52 8.14
C PHE A 90 9.58 -6.43 6.82
N VAL A 91 9.66 -7.52 6.06
CA VAL A 91 10.40 -7.56 4.79
C VAL A 91 9.82 -6.57 3.78
N SER A 92 8.49 -6.50 3.68
CA SER A 92 7.80 -5.53 2.82
C SER A 92 8.15 -4.09 3.19
N SER A 93 8.17 -3.76 4.48
CA SER A 93 8.49 -2.40 4.95
C SER A 93 9.93 -1.98 4.63
N VAL A 94 10.89 -2.90 4.70
CA VAL A 94 12.31 -2.65 4.35
C VAL A 94 12.46 -2.50 2.83
N ALA A 95 11.85 -3.42 2.06
CA ALA A 95 11.87 -3.35 0.60
C ALA A 95 11.20 -2.08 0.08
N ALA A 96 10.18 -1.57 0.77
CA ALA A 96 9.49 -0.34 0.41
C ALA A 96 10.43 0.87 0.41
N ILE A 97 11.43 0.93 1.30
CA ILE A 97 12.42 2.03 1.33
C ILE A 97 13.18 2.09 -0.01
N TYR A 98 13.61 0.92 -0.52
CA TYR A 98 14.32 0.84 -1.79
C TYR A 98 13.43 1.18 -2.99
N PHE A 99 12.21 0.64 -3.05
CA PHE A 99 11.28 0.96 -4.14
C PHE A 99 10.81 2.42 -4.10
N PHE A 100 10.66 3.01 -2.92
CA PHE A 100 10.40 4.43 -2.77
C PHE A 100 11.57 5.29 -3.28
N TYR A 101 12.81 4.89 -3.02
CA TYR A 101 13.98 5.51 -3.65
C TYR A 101 13.91 5.43 -5.19
N LYS A 102 13.50 4.29 -5.75
CA LYS A 102 13.30 4.15 -7.20
C LYS A 102 12.23 5.11 -7.72
N CYS A 103 11.11 5.27 -7.03
CA CYS A 103 10.12 6.32 -7.35
C CYS A 103 10.76 7.72 -7.32
N CYS A 104 11.52 8.05 -6.28
CA CYS A 104 12.20 9.34 -6.17
C CYS A 104 13.15 9.61 -7.35
N THR A 105 13.87 8.59 -7.85
CA THR A 105 14.74 8.77 -9.04
C THR A 105 13.96 9.05 -10.32
N GLN A 106 12.73 8.56 -10.42
CA GLN A 106 11.86 8.75 -11.58
C GLN A 106 11.19 10.12 -11.58
N TYR A 107 10.78 10.61 -10.41
CA TYR A 107 9.96 11.82 -10.30
C TYR A 107 10.73 13.06 -9.86
N PHE A 108 11.81 12.92 -9.08
CA PHE A 108 12.60 14.07 -8.65
C PHE A 108 13.87 14.23 -9.47
N LYS A 109 14.06 15.42 -10.04
CA LYS A 109 15.25 15.75 -10.85
C LYS A 109 16.51 15.98 -10.00
N LYS A 110 16.36 16.50 -8.78
CA LYS A 110 17.47 16.95 -7.93
C LYS A 110 17.81 15.93 -6.85
N ASN A 111 19.11 15.70 -6.62
CA ASN A 111 19.60 14.72 -5.65
C ASN A 111 19.18 15.04 -4.20
N TYR A 112 19.22 16.31 -3.80
CA TYR A 112 18.83 16.71 -2.44
C TYR A 112 17.33 16.46 -2.17
N THR A 113 16.46 16.66 -3.16
CA THR A 113 15.03 16.34 -3.06
C THR A 113 14.81 14.84 -2.87
N ARG A 114 15.54 14.01 -3.61
CA ARG A 114 15.50 12.54 -3.44
C ARG A 114 15.96 12.13 -2.05
N LEU A 115 17.07 12.71 -1.57
CA LEU A 115 17.61 12.43 -0.23
C LEU A 115 16.60 12.80 0.86
N ALA A 116 16.03 14.00 0.80
CA ALA A 116 15.03 14.46 1.76
C ALA A 116 13.79 13.54 1.78
N ALA A 117 13.26 13.18 0.61
CA ALA A 117 12.11 12.29 0.51
C ALA A 117 12.40 10.91 1.10
N VAL A 118 13.54 10.29 0.74
CA VAL A 118 13.93 8.97 1.26
C VAL A 118 14.17 9.01 2.76
N PHE A 119 14.79 10.08 3.28
CA PHE A 119 14.97 10.27 4.71
C PHE A 119 13.63 10.31 5.45
N ILE A 120 12.71 11.18 5.01
CA ILE A 120 11.36 11.29 5.61
C ILE A 120 10.64 9.96 5.58
N PHE A 121 10.67 9.24 4.46
CA PHE A 121 10.06 7.92 4.33
C PHE A 121 10.69 6.89 5.28
N ALA A 122 12.02 6.90 5.41
CA ALA A 122 12.76 5.97 6.25
C ALA A 122 12.42 6.15 7.75
N ILE A 123 12.22 7.40 8.20
CA ILE A 123 11.92 7.72 9.61
C ILE A 123 10.43 7.93 9.91
N CYS A 124 9.55 7.75 8.93
CA CYS A 124 8.11 7.98 9.09
C CYS A 124 7.52 7.00 10.12
N GLN A 125 7.02 7.51 11.24
CA GLN A 125 6.60 6.71 12.39
C GLN A 125 5.49 5.70 12.04
N PRO A 126 4.40 6.04 11.31
CA PRO A 126 3.42 5.05 10.88
C PRO A 126 4.01 3.92 10.02
N LEU A 127 4.89 4.24 9.07
CA LEU A 127 5.54 3.24 8.20
C LEU A 127 6.49 2.32 8.98
N ILE A 128 7.08 2.83 10.06
CA ILE A 128 7.89 2.02 10.98
C ILE A 128 6.98 1.14 11.84
N ALA A 129 5.89 1.68 12.41
CA ALA A 129 4.96 0.93 13.24
C ALA A 129 4.31 -0.25 12.48
N PHE A 130 3.88 -0.04 11.24
CA PHE A 130 3.30 -1.08 10.40
C PHE A 130 4.30 -2.16 9.97
N SER A 131 5.60 -2.01 10.24
CA SER A 131 6.58 -3.07 9.96
C SER A 131 6.47 -4.27 10.89
N SER A 132 5.85 -4.10 12.07
CA SER A 132 5.74 -5.13 13.10
C SER A 132 4.29 -5.46 13.49
N ILE A 133 3.33 -5.04 12.66
CA ILE A 133 1.91 -5.36 12.81
C ILE A 133 1.58 -6.44 11.79
N PHE A 134 0.99 -7.54 12.24
CA PHE A 134 0.56 -8.65 11.39
C PHE A 134 -0.70 -8.27 10.57
N LYS A 135 -0.49 -7.38 9.59
CA LYS A 135 -1.46 -6.88 8.62
C LYS A 135 -0.76 -6.54 7.31
N GLN A 136 -1.53 -6.43 6.24
CA GLN A 136 -1.04 -6.18 4.88
C GLN A 136 -0.44 -4.78 4.64
N TYR A 137 -0.56 -3.84 5.59
CA TYR A 137 -0.27 -2.42 5.37
C TYR A 137 1.12 -2.14 4.80
N SER A 138 2.17 -2.79 5.32
CA SER A 138 3.53 -2.60 4.80
C SER A 138 3.69 -3.18 3.38
N THR A 139 2.98 -4.26 3.07
CA THR A 139 2.91 -4.83 1.71
C THR A 139 2.17 -3.89 0.77
N ASP A 140 1.09 -3.25 1.23
CA ASP A 140 0.35 -2.27 0.43
C ASP A 140 1.24 -1.08 0.03
N VAL A 141 2.04 -0.57 0.96
CA VAL A 141 3.01 0.52 0.68
C VAL A 141 4.08 0.07 -0.33
N LEU A 142 4.62 -1.13 -0.17
CA LEU A 142 5.59 -1.69 -1.12
C LEU A 142 4.98 -1.80 -2.53
N ILE A 143 3.79 -2.39 -2.64
CA ILE A 143 3.12 -2.59 -3.92
C ILE A 143 2.74 -1.26 -4.56
N ALA A 144 2.27 -0.28 -3.78
CA ALA A 144 2.05 1.08 -4.26
C ALA A 144 3.33 1.67 -4.87
N CYS A 145 4.48 1.55 -4.20
CA CYS A 145 5.76 2.02 -4.74
C CYS A 145 6.17 1.28 -6.02
N ILE A 146 5.98 -0.04 -6.07
CA ILE A 146 6.25 -0.86 -7.27
C ILE A 146 5.37 -0.39 -8.45
N CYS A 147 4.07 -0.22 -8.24
CA CYS A 147 3.14 0.26 -9.27
C CYS A 147 3.53 1.67 -9.76
N LEU A 148 3.80 2.59 -8.83
CA LEU A 148 4.26 3.95 -9.13
C LEU A 148 5.57 3.97 -9.94
N TYR A 149 6.47 3.03 -9.69
CA TYR A 149 7.71 2.94 -10.45
C TYR A 149 7.52 2.31 -11.83
N TYR A 150 6.79 1.19 -11.93
CA TYR A 150 6.76 0.38 -13.15
C TYR A 150 5.69 0.78 -14.16
N PHE A 151 4.44 1.05 -13.74
CA PHE A 151 3.34 1.30 -14.69
C PHE A 151 3.61 2.48 -15.64
N PRO A 152 4.18 3.62 -15.22
CA PRO A 152 4.53 4.73 -16.12
C PRO A 152 5.58 4.39 -17.18
N LYS A 153 6.38 3.34 -16.98
CA LYS A 153 7.43 2.92 -17.92
C LYS A 153 6.90 2.05 -19.05
N ILE A 154 5.71 1.49 -18.89
CA ILE A 154 5.04 0.71 -19.92
C ILE A 154 4.47 1.70 -20.94
N LYS A 155 5.21 1.91 -22.03
CA LYS A 155 4.83 2.81 -23.13
C LYS A 155 4.39 2.07 -24.40
N GLU A 156 4.86 0.84 -24.55
CA GLU A 156 4.62 0.01 -25.72
C GLU A 156 3.88 -1.25 -25.29
N PHE A 157 2.93 -1.68 -26.12
CA PHE A 157 2.00 -2.76 -25.83
C PHE A 157 2.11 -3.86 -26.88
N ASP A 158 3.32 -4.40 -27.04
CA ASP A 158 3.50 -5.64 -27.79
C ASP A 158 2.80 -6.81 -27.07
N ARG A 159 2.60 -7.94 -27.77
CA ARG A 159 1.87 -9.09 -27.24
C ARG A 159 2.46 -9.62 -25.93
N LYS A 160 3.79 -9.65 -25.80
CA LYS A 160 4.47 -10.15 -24.60
C LYS A 160 4.24 -9.21 -23.42
N LYS A 161 4.44 -7.90 -23.61
CA LYS A 161 4.18 -6.87 -22.60
C LYS A 161 2.71 -6.85 -22.19
N LEU A 162 1.78 -7.02 -23.12
CA LEU A 162 0.34 -7.11 -22.81
C LEU A 162 0.01 -8.33 -21.95
N ILE A 163 0.57 -9.50 -22.24
CA ILE A 163 0.35 -10.71 -21.42
C ILE A 163 0.93 -10.51 -20.01
N ILE A 164 2.19 -10.05 -19.91
CA ILE A 164 2.83 -9.82 -18.61
C ILE A 164 2.05 -8.79 -17.79
N THR A 165 1.62 -7.69 -18.43
CA THR A 165 0.81 -6.65 -17.77
C THR A 165 -0.54 -7.20 -17.36
N GLY A 166 -1.21 -7.96 -18.24
CA GLY A 166 -2.50 -8.60 -17.96
C GLY A 166 -2.45 -9.54 -16.77
N VAL A 167 -1.45 -10.42 -16.71
CA VAL A 167 -1.21 -11.30 -15.55
C VAL A 167 -0.94 -10.48 -14.30
N GLY A 168 -0.06 -9.46 -14.40
CA GLY A 168 0.28 -8.59 -13.28
C GLY A 168 -0.93 -7.88 -12.68
N ILE A 169 -1.78 -7.25 -13.49
CA ILE A 169 -2.97 -6.53 -12.98
C ILE A 169 -4.02 -7.47 -12.39
N CYS A 170 -4.07 -8.74 -12.80
CA CYS A 170 -4.98 -9.72 -12.21
C CYS A 170 -4.48 -10.23 -10.86
N ILE A 171 -3.16 -10.39 -10.69
CA ILE A 171 -2.56 -10.91 -9.45
C ILE A 171 -2.43 -9.84 -8.37
N LEU A 172 -2.11 -8.60 -8.76
CA LEU A 172 -1.81 -7.51 -7.82
C LEU A 172 -2.87 -7.31 -6.71
N PRO A 173 -4.20 -7.34 -6.99
CA PRO A 173 -5.23 -7.19 -5.95
C PRO A 173 -5.20 -8.29 -4.88
N PHE A 174 -4.71 -9.49 -5.23
CA PHE A 174 -4.56 -10.60 -4.28
C PHE A 174 -3.36 -10.41 -3.35
N ILE A 175 -2.39 -9.55 -3.74
CA ILE A 175 -1.25 -9.18 -2.90
C ILE A 175 -1.57 -7.93 -2.07
N SER A 176 -2.27 -6.97 -2.68
CA SER A 176 -2.58 -5.66 -2.10
C SER A 176 -3.87 -5.10 -2.71
N LEU A 177 -4.92 -4.94 -1.90
CA LEU A 177 -6.19 -4.38 -2.36
C LEU A 177 -6.05 -2.96 -2.95
N PRO A 178 -5.29 -2.03 -2.34
CA PRO A 178 -5.08 -0.69 -2.89
C PRO A 178 -4.41 -0.67 -4.28
N SER A 179 -3.82 -1.78 -4.74
CA SER A 179 -3.26 -1.86 -6.10
C SER A 179 -4.30 -1.55 -7.19
N LEU A 180 -5.59 -1.77 -6.92
CA LEU A 180 -6.69 -1.44 -7.83
C LEU A 180 -6.71 0.03 -8.25
N PHE A 181 -6.35 0.97 -7.36
CA PHE A 181 -6.28 2.39 -7.71
C PHE A 181 -5.19 2.69 -8.73
N PHE A 182 -4.02 2.07 -8.56
CA PHE A 182 -2.90 2.21 -9.46
C PHE A 182 -3.15 1.53 -10.81
N ILE A 183 -3.86 0.40 -10.81
CA ILE A 183 -4.33 -0.31 -12.01
C ILE A 183 -5.35 0.56 -12.75
N GLY A 184 -6.34 1.10 -12.05
CA GLY A 184 -7.35 2.01 -12.61
C GLY A 184 -6.71 3.22 -13.30
N ALA A 185 -5.78 3.90 -12.61
CA ALA A 185 -5.03 5.02 -13.19
C ALA A 185 -4.24 4.62 -14.44
N PHE A 186 -3.68 3.41 -14.46
CA PHE A 186 -2.89 2.90 -15.58
C PHE A 186 -3.78 2.58 -16.80
N LEU A 187 -4.91 1.91 -16.56
CA LEU A 187 -5.88 1.55 -17.60
C LEU A 187 -6.55 2.79 -18.18
N LEU A 188 -6.95 3.75 -17.35
CA LEU A 188 -7.53 5.02 -17.82
C LEU A 188 -6.54 5.79 -18.70
N LYS A 189 -5.28 5.89 -18.29
CA LYS A 189 -4.24 6.59 -19.04
C LYS A 189 -3.91 5.90 -20.38
N ASN A 190 -4.01 4.58 -20.46
CA ASN A 190 -3.61 3.78 -21.63
C ASN A 190 -4.77 3.05 -22.32
N PHE A 191 -6.01 3.54 -22.13
CA PHE A 191 -7.25 2.81 -22.42
C PHE A 191 -7.28 2.17 -23.81
N LYS A 192 -6.90 2.93 -24.86
CA LYS A 192 -6.87 2.44 -26.25
C LYS A 192 -6.05 1.17 -26.44
N ASN A 193 -4.98 1.00 -25.67
CA ASN A 193 -4.07 -0.14 -25.78
C ASN A 193 -4.41 -1.25 -24.78
N THR A 194 -5.02 -0.90 -23.64
CA THR A 194 -5.23 -1.83 -22.52
C THR A 194 -6.68 -2.27 -22.34
N PHE A 195 -7.63 -1.84 -23.18
CA PHE A 195 -9.05 -2.20 -23.04
C PHE A 195 -9.27 -3.72 -22.99
N LYS A 196 -8.47 -4.51 -23.74
CA LYS A 196 -8.55 -5.98 -23.74
C LYS A 196 -8.22 -6.60 -22.38
N LEU A 197 -7.48 -5.88 -21.52
CA LEU A 197 -7.12 -6.33 -20.18
C LEU A 197 -8.28 -6.15 -19.18
N LEU A 198 -9.33 -5.40 -19.52
CA LEU A 198 -10.50 -5.21 -18.67
C LEU A 198 -11.27 -6.50 -18.47
N LEU A 199 -11.41 -7.33 -19.51
CA LEU A 199 -12.13 -8.59 -19.43
C LEU A 199 -11.50 -9.58 -18.42
N PRO A 200 -10.21 -9.94 -18.51
CA PRO A 200 -9.60 -10.84 -17.54
C PRO A 200 -9.57 -10.24 -16.13
N LEU A 201 -9.35 -8.92 -16.00
CA LEU A 201 -9.41 -8.24 -14.70
C LEU A 201 -10.82 -8.34 -14.09
N ALA A 202 -11.87 -8.03 -14.87
CA ALA A 202 -13.26 -8.10 -14.42
C ALA A 202 -13.64 -9.53 -14.02
N ALA A 203 -13.31 -10.53 -14.85
CA ALA A 203 -13.56 -11.93 -14.52
C ALA A 203 -12.90 -12.32 -13.18
N THR A 204 -11.64 -11.91 -12.99
CA THR A 204 -10.91 -12.18 -11.74
C THR A 204 -11.53 -11.47 -10.53
N MET A 205 -11.94 -10.21 -10.68
CA MET A 205 -12.56 -9.45 -9.60
C MET A 205 -13.97 -9.95 -9.26
N ILE A 206 -14.73 -10.42 -10.26
CA ILE A 206 -16.03 -11.05 -10.04
C ILE A 206 -15.87 -12.32 -9.20
N LEU A 207 -14.92 -13.19 -9.55
CA LEU A 207 -14.62 -14.38 -8.77
C LEU A 207 -14.19 -14.01 -7.35
N TYR A 208 -13.26 -13.05 -7.21
CA TYR A 208 -12.81 -12.60 -5.90
C TYR A 208 -13.95 -12.01 -5.06
N TYR A 209 -14.86 -11.27 -5.67
CA TYR A 209 -16.04 -10.74 -5.00
C TYR A 209 -16.92 -11.85 -4.42
N PHE A 210 -17.34 -12.82 -5.24
CA PHE A 210 -18.27 -13.86 -4.80
C PHE A 210 -17.67 -14.84 -3.78
N PHE A 211 -16.39 -15.21 -3.94
CA PHE A 211 -15.77 -16.23 -3.08
C PHE A 211 -15.12 -15.66 -1.81
N ASN A 212 -14.86 -14.34 -1.76
CA ASN A 212 -14.14 -13.73 -0.65
C ASN A 212 -14.83 -12.48 -0.10
N LEU A 213 -14.99 -11.44 -0.92
CA LEU A 213 -15.43 -10.13 -0.42
C LEU A 213 -16.89 -10.10 0.02
N ALA A 214 -17.80 -10.75 -0.71
CA ALA A 214 -19.22 -10.75 -0.38
C ALA A 214 -19.52 -11.49 0.94
N PRO A 215 -18.98 -12.70 1.19
CA PRO A 215 -19.11 -13.32 2.50
C PRO A 215 -18.37 -12.55 3.61
N ALA A 216 -17.19 -11.98 3.31
CA ALA A 216 -16.46 -11.16 4.28
C ALA A 216 -17.25 -9.92 4.71
N LYS A 217 -17.94 -9.27 3.77
CA LYS A 217 -18.82 -8.13 4.08
C LYS A 217 -19.93 -8.54 5.05
N LEU A 218 -20.61 -9.66 4.79
CA LEU A 218 -21.68 -10.14 5.67
C LEU A 218 -21.17 -10.37 7.10
N ASP A 219 -20.00 -10.99 7.24
CA ASP A 219 -19.38 -11.22 8.56
C ASP A 219 -18.92 -9.93 9.25
N LEU A 220 -18.43 -8.95 8.49
CA LEU A 220 -18.09 -7.63 9.03
C LEU A 220 -19.34 -6.88 9.50
N ASP A 221 -20.43 -6.93 8.74
CA ASP A 221 -21.68 -6.26 9.07
C ASP A 221 -22.34 -6.87 10.33
N THR A 222 -22.16 -8.17 10.59
CA THR A 222 -22.65 -8.79 11.84
C THR A 222 -21.84 -8.41 13.07
N HIS A 223 -20.51 -8.33 12.96
CA HIS A 223 -19.63 -8.00 14.09
C HIS A 223 -19.55 -6.49 14.36
N PHE A 224 -19.71 -5.68 13.33
CA PHE A 224 -19.59 -4.23 13.40
C PHE A 224 -20.85 -3.56 12.81
N PRO A 225 -22.03 -3.79 13.40
CA PRO A 225 -23.27 -3.19 12.91
C PRO A 225 -23.16 -1.66 12.95
N ASN A 226 -23.56 -1.01 11.86
CA ASN A 226 -23.48 0.44 11.63
C ASN A 226 -22.08 1.06 11.57
N TYR A 227 -21.00 0.32 11.83
CA TYR A 227 -19.63 0.85 11.77
C TYR A 227 -19.31 1.49 10.42
N TRP A 228 -19.74 0.84 9.33
CA TRP A 228 -19.54 1.37 7.98
C TRP A 228 -20.41 2.60 7.69
N ASN A 229 -21.63 2.67 8.24
CA ASN A 229 -22.53 3.81 8.04
C ASN A 229 -22.09 5.05 8.84
N ASP A 230 -21.55 4.84 10.04
CA ASP A 230 -21.14 5.91 10.94
C ASP A 230 -19.72 6.42 10.61
N GLY A 231 -18.83 5.51 10.18
CA GLY A 231 -17.41 5.77 9.94
C GLY A 231 -17.02 6.06 8.48
N PHE A 232 -17.88 5.77 7.49
CA PHE A 232 -17.53 5.89 6.06
C PHE A 232 -18.53 6.76 5.27
N PHE A 233 -18.08 7.18 4.09
CA PHE A 233 -18.77 8.16 3.26
C PHE A 233 -20.04 7.57 2.62
N GLY A 234 -21.21 8.06 3.02
CA GLY A 234 -22.52 7.66 2.46
C GLY A 234 -22.83 8.17 1.05
N PHE A 235 -21.83 8.70 0.34
CA PHE A 235 -21.94 9.27 -1.02
C PHE A 235 -22.99 10.39 -1.17
N SER A 236 -23.31 11.10 -0.09
CA SER A 236 -24.15 12.31 -0.12
C SER A 236 -23.29 13.58 -0.12
N PHE A 237 -23.78 14.68 -0.68
CA PHE A 237 -23.02 15.95 -0.65
C PHE A 237 -22.81 16.46 0.79
N SER A 238 -23.79 16.24 1.67
CA SER A 238 -23.68 16.57 3.09
C SER A 238 -22.58 15.77 3.78
N ASP A 239 -22.53 14.46 3.53
CA ASP A 239 -21.47 13.61 4.06
C ASP A 239 -20.11 14.02 3.48
N PHE A 240 -20.04 14.54 2.25
CA PHE A 240 -18.77 14.91 1.62
C PHE A 240 -18.17 16.10 2.36
N LEU A 241 -19.00 17.10 2.63
CA LEU A 241 -18.63 18.25 3.46
C LEU A 241 -18.29 17.81 4.89
N ARG A 242 -19.08 16.92 5.49
CA ARG A 242 -18.82 16.36 6.82
C ARG A 242 -17.45 15.66 6.86
N PHE A 243 -17.15 14.80 5.89
CA PHE A 243 -15.88 14.07 5.79
C PHE A 243 -14.70 14.99 5.55
N LEU A 244 -14.86 16.02 4.70
CA LEU A 244 -13.83 17.02 4.49
C LEU A 244 -13.53 17.75 5.80
N VAL A 245 -14.55 18.14 6.55
CA VAL A 245 -14.42 18.75 7.88
C VAL A 245 -13.83 17.78 8.91
N LEU A 246 -14.24 16.51 8.93
CA LEU A 246 -13.75 15.50 9.86
C LEU A 246 -12.30 15.12 9.58
N ASN A 247 -11.90 14.93 8.31
CA ASN A 247 -10.50 14.66 7.96
C ASN A 247 -9.62 15.84 8.35
N ILE A 248 -10.07 17.07 8.04
CA ILE A 248 -9.42 18.29 8.54
C ILE A 248 -9.32 18.18 10.07
N LYS A 249 -10.43 18.09 10.81
CA LYS A 249 -10.41 18.05 12.28
C LYS A 249 -9.57 16.91 12.88
N PHE A 250 -9.61 15.71 12.31
CA PHE A 250 -8.88 14.52 12.77
C PHE A 250 -7.36 14.70 12.63
N TYR A 251 -6.90 15.24 11.50
CA TYR A 251 -5.49 15.62 11.34
C TYR A 251 -5.12 16.89 12.13
N PHE A 252 -6.10 17.71 12.56
CA PHE A 252 -5.90 18.99 13.24
C PHE A 252 -6.22 18.99 14.75
N VAL A 253 -6.54 17.86 15.39
CA VAL A 253 -6.81 17.77 16.84
C VAL A 253 -5.98 16.65 17.52
N PRO A 254 -5.29 16.90 18.66
CA PRO A 254 -5.13 18.15 19.40
C PRO A 254 -3.73 18.76 19.15
N ASN A 255 -3.54 19.47 18.02
CA ASN A 255 -2.30 20.12 17.54
C ASN A 255 -1.16 19.16 17.10
N THR A 256 -0.33 19.37 16.06
CA THR A 256 0.01 20.50 15.18
C THR A 256 0.49 19.95 13.83
N PHE A 257 -0.19 20.25 12.72
CA PHE A 257 0.56 20.55 11.51
C PHE A 257 0.79 22.05 11.51
N SER A 258 2.06 22.47 11.45
CA SER A 258 2.37 23.88 11.26
C SER A 258 1.78 24.31 9.91
N LEU A 259 1.22 25.52 9.82
CA LEU A 259 0.87 26.18 8.55
C LEU A 259 1.89 25.86 7.40
N PRO A 260 3.21 25.80 7.66
CA PRO A 260 4.21 25.27 6.73
C PRO A 260 3.90 23.93 6.05
N ALA A 261 3.35 22.93 6.75
CA ALA A 261 3.06 21.63 6.15
C ALA A 261 1.87 21.66 5.18
N ILE A 262 0.85 22.47 5.47
CA ILE A 262 -0.26 22.73 4.55
C ILE A 262 0.28 23.45 3.30
N ILE A 263 1.13 24.47 3.50
CA ILE A 263 1.78 25.18 2.41
C ILE A 263 2.62 24.21 1.57
N LEU A 264 3.42 23.33 2.20
CA LEU A 264 4.23 22.32 1.51
C LEU A 264 3.37 21.28 0.78
N PHE A 265 2.24 20.89 1.35
CA PHE A 265 1.30 19.96 0.71
C PHE A 265 0.65 20.58 -0.54
N ILE A 266 0.05 21.77 -0.40
CA ILE A 266 -0.57 22.50 -1.52
C ILE A 266 0.48 22.84 -2.58
N TRP A 267 1.64 23.34 -2.17
CA TRP A 267 2.74 23.64 -3.08
C TRP A 267 3.25 22.38 -3.77
N GLY A 268 3.33 21.25 -3.05
CA GLY A 268 3.61 19.93 -3.59
C GLY A 268 2.63 19.55 -4.71
N ILE A 269 1.32 19.68 -4.48
CA ILE A 269 0.28 19.43 -5.48
C ILE A 269 0.44 20.37 -6.69
N CYS A 270 0.63 21.66 -6.47
CA CYS A 270 0.80 22.64 -7.55
C CYS A 270 2.04 22.36 -8.41
N LEU A 271 3.18 22.05 -7.79
CA LEU A 271 4.40 21.64 -8.50
C LEU A 271 4.18 20.34 -9.27
N PHE A 272 3.45 19.40 -8.67
CA PHE A 272 3.16 18.11 -9.25
C PHE A 272 2.29 18.21 -10.51
N ILE A 273 1.24 19.04 -10.47
CA ILE A 273 0.38 19.37 -11.62
C ILE A 273 1.21 20.04 -12.72
N ARG A 274 2.09 20.98 -12.34
CA ARG A 274 2.98 21.69 -13.27
C ARG A 274 3.96 20.75 -14.00
N GLU A 275 4.43 19.69 -13.33
CA GLU A 275 5.33 18.68 -13.94
C GLU A 275 4.59 17.62 -14.79
N LYS A 276 3.27 17.76 -15.03
CA LYS A 276 2.45 16.92 -15.92
C LYS A 276 2.53 15.42 -15.64
N CYS A 277 2.75 15.01 -14.40
CA CYS A 277 2.83 13.60 -14.03
C CYS A 277 1.43 12.97 -13.88
N SER A 278 0.68 12.92 -14.99
CA SER A 278 -0.74 12.53 -15.03
C SER A 278 -1.05 11.22 -14.30
N TYR A 279 -0.17 10.22 -14.39
CA TYR A 279 -0.40 8.91 -13.78
C TYR A 279 -0.53 8.96 -12.25
N ILE A 280 0.33 9.70 -11.56
CA ILE A 280 0.25 9.85 -10.10
C ILE A 280 -0.98 10.68 -9.73
N LEU A 281 -1.29 11.74 -10.50
CA LEU A 281 -2.47 12.55 -10.22
C LEU A 281 -3.74 11.71 -10.29
N LEU A 282 -3.87 10.89 -11.34
CA LEU A 282 -4.96 9.91 -11.46
C LEU A 282 -4.97 8.91 -10.30
N SER A 283 -3.80 8.40 -9.90
CA SER A 283 -3.71 7.46 -8.76
C SER A 283 -4.16 8.11 -7.45
N LEU A 284 -3.72 9.34 -7.17
CA LEU A 284 -4.12 10.10 -5.99
C LEU A 284 -5.62 10.39 -6.00
N LEU A 285 -6.17 10.84 -7.13
CA LEU A 285 -7.60 11.10 -7.27
C LEU A 285 -8.43 9.84 -6.98
N LEU A 286 -8.03 8.69 -7.52
CA LEU A 286 -8.73 7.42 -7.27
C LEU A 286 -8.62 6.98 -5.81
N VAL A 287 -7.48 7.22 -5.16
CA VAL A 287 -7.31 6.95 -3.72
C VAL A 287 -8.16 7.89 -2.86
N PHE A 288 -8.30 9.17 -3.23
CA PHE A 288 -9.11 10.14 -2.48
C PHE A 288 -10.63 9.95 -2.67
N MET A 289 -11.06 9.28 -3.74
CA MET A 289 -12.48 9.02 -4.01
C MET A 289 -13.01 7.75 -3.33
N ALA A 290 -12.13 6.92 -2.77
CA ALA A 290 -12.45 5.63 -2.15
C ALA A 290 -12.50 5.74 -0.62
#